data_AF-A0A321LIG5-F1
#
_entry.id   AF-A0A321LIG5-F1
#
_cell.length_a   1.000
_cell.length_b   1.000
_cell.length_c   1.000
_cell.angle_alpha   90.00
_cell.angle_beta   90.00
_cell.angle_gamma   90.00
#
_symmetry.space_group_name_H-M   'P 1'
#
loop_
_entity.id
_entity.type
_entity.pdbx_description
1 polymer ?
#
loop_
_entity_poly.entity_id
_entity_poly.type
_entity_poly.pdbx_seq_one_letter_code
_entity_poly.pdbx_strand_id
1 'polypeptide(L)'
;MSNARRAALLSMLAALILSLSGDVSARGREISLRASASAKPAVIKPAAPQIAIVIPSNPVVVAPGQPAVGSQEAATPGSAGVKTASPTAGIINALCKVTLNIVGCGFDPDTVTLSCDTNSDGLPDSTIKLQDVTVVSHNLVQAVLVPVSDQLPGTAFPLSCCGGIATLTLSRTFNAADDNIFGPFTQTTSIKIDLGLRAPVVVSASPAAGDCSLPQDLVIPGACFLGADGLSNITSVFAVDRANPNNVVQATRFVVLNSNLIDALFNFSGANAGKTFLIFVSGRNGTSRNLTSLPNGASTGCPIGNEQGIQVTFSCRSNTPAAQDVAVIQSCSLDRTDAGSVVLNIAGLNIKPDAVVTINGLTVKKVKFKQLDASTSTYRALQVKGGLCGMLPGLVVVTNPGMPGSAPFSLAVTCD
;
A
#
# COMPACT_ATOMS: atom_id res chain seq x y z
N MET A 1 -31.86 34.88 -24.61
CA MET A 1 -32.96 34.08 -24.03
C MET A 1 -32.64 33.52 -22.62
N SER A 2 -32.05 34.28 -21.69
CA SER A 2 -31.75 33.78 -20.32
C SER A 2 -32.34 34.60 -19.17
N ASN A 3 -32.94 35.78 -19.42
CA ASN A 3 -33.48 36.62 -18.34
C ASN A 3 -34.99 36.44 -18.08
N ALA A 4 -35.76 35.88 -19.03
CA ALA A 4 -37.20 35.67 -18.83
C ALA A 4 -37.53 34.44 -17.94
N ARG A 5 -36.66 33.41 -17.89
CA ARG A 5 -36.87 32.21 -17.05
C ARG A 5 -36.50 32.41 -15.58
N ARG A 6 -35.65 33.38 -15.25
CA ARG A 6 -35.30 33.71 -13.85
C ARG A 6 -36.40 34.52 -13.15
N ALA A 7 -37.18 35.33 -13.88
CA ALA A 7 -38.29 36.10 -13.33
C ALA A 7 -39.51 35.24 -12.96
N ALA A 8 -39.80 34.19 -13.72
CA ALA A 8 -40.93 33.27 -13.44
C ALA A 8 -40.67 32.33 -12.26
N LEU A 9 -39.41 31.98 -11.98
CA LEU A 9 -39.06 31.12 -10.84
C LEU A 9 -39.07 31.88 -9.50
N LEU A 10 -38.72 33.17 -9.50
CA LEU A 10 -38.81 34.02 -8.31
C LEU A 10 -40.28 34.37 -7.94
N SER A 11 -41.18 34.49 -8.91
CA SER A 11 -42.60 34.78 -8.63
C SER A 11 -43.36 33.57 -8.05
N MET A 12 -42.96 32.34 -8.41
CA MET A 12 -43.53 31.12 -7.82
C MET A 12 -43.04 30.87 -6.39
N LEU A 13 -41.81 31.27 -6.06
CA LEU A 13 -41.25 31.11 -4.71
C LEU A 13 -41.82 32.13 -3.71
N ALA A 14 -42.16 33.36 -4.17
CA ALA A 14 -42.80 34.37 -3.34
C ALA A 14 -44.29 34.07 -3.04
N ALA A 15 -45.01 33.43 -3.98
CA ALA A 15 -46.41 33.05 -3.79
C ALA A 15 -46.60 31.90 -2.78
N LEU A 16 -45.59 31.04 -2.61
CA LEU A 16 -45.63 29.92 -1.64
C LEU A 16 -45.31 30.36 -0.20
N ILE A 17 -44.62 31.49 -0.03
CA ILE A 17 -44.27 32.06 1.28
C ILE A 17 -45.45 32.89 1.85
N LEU A 18 -46.30 33.49 1.00
CA LEU A 18 -47.47 34.26 1.44
C LEU A 18 -48.72 33.41 1.76
N SER A 19 -48.76 32.11 1.45
CA SER A 19 -49.92 31.25 1.79
C SER A 19 -49.84 30.60 3.17
N LEU A 20 -48.82 30.93 3.98
CA LEU A 20 -48.59 30.36 5.31
C LEU A 20 -48.76 31.38 6.46
N SER A 21 -49.20 32.60 6.18
CA SER A 21 -49.52 33.62 7.18
C SER A 21 -51.02 33.87 7.20
N GLY A 22 -51.76 33.11 8.01
CA GLY A 22 -53.17 33.34 8.25
C GLY A 22 -53.38 34.60 9.10
N ASP A 23 -54.09 35.58 8.55
CA ASP A 23 -54.56 36.78 9.24
C ASP A 23 -55.50 36.42 10.40
N VAL A 24 -55.12 36.86 11.60
CA VAL A 24 -56.01 36.92 12.76
C VAL A 24 -56.75 38.25 12.69
N SER A 25 -58.01 38.22 12.25
CA SER A 25 -58.94 39.33 12.40
C SER A 25 -60.11 38.91 13.30
N ALA A 26 -60.09 39.42 14.53
CA ALA A 26 -61.14 39.27 15.51
C ALA A 26 -62.45 39.96 15.03
N ARG A 27 -63.55 39.20 14.97
CA ARG A 27 -64.91 39.69 15.21
C ARG A 27 -65.83 38.51 15.54
N GLY A 28 -66.44 38.60 16.71
CA GLY A 28 -67.24 37.54 17.32
C GLY A 28 -68.45 37.11 16.50
N ARG A 29 -68.61 35.79 16.40
CA ARG A 29 -69.89 35.09 16.29
C ARG A 29 -69.65 33.67 16.82
N GLU A 30 -70.29 33.34 17.94
CA GLU A 30 -70.38 31.96 18.40
C GLU A 30 -71.13 31.15 17.33
N ILE A 31 -70.39 30.33 16.60
CA ILE A 31 -70.96 29.26 15.80
C ILE A 31 -70.77 27.98 16.61
N SER A 32 -71.82 27.57 17.30
CA SER A 32 -71.90 26.25 17.93
C SER A 32 -71.98 25.19 16.83
N LEU A 33 -70.81 24.66 16.44
CA LEU A 33 -70.69 23.48 15.60
C LEU A 33 -70.71 22.25 16.51
N ARG A 34 -71.88 21.61 16.60
CA ARG A 34 -72.00 20.24 17.09
C ARG A 34 -71.14 19.33 16.22
N ALA A 35 -69.99 18.91 16.73
CA ALA A 35 -69.15 17.90 16.10
C ALA A 35 -69.75 16.50 16.32
N SER A 36 -70.56 16.06 15.35
CA SER A 36 -70.93 14.66 15.19
C SER A 36 -69.95 13.98 14.23
N ALA A 37 -68.76 13.63 14.69
CA ALA A 37 -67.91 12.60 14.07
C ALA A 37 -66.72 12.29 14.97
N SER A 38 -66.71 11.08 15.54
CA SER A 38 -65.52 10.47 16.11
C SER A 38 -64.57 10.11 14.96
N ALA A 39 -63.73 11.06 14.57
CA ALA A 39 -62.55 10.79 13.76
C ALA A 39 -61.34 10.98 14.66
N LYS A 40 -60.69 9.86 15.01
CA LYS A 40 -59.40 9.83 15.69
C LYS A 40 -58.46 10.80 14.94
N PRO A 41 -57.76 11.73 15.61
CA PRO A 41 -56.77 12.56 14.95
C PRO A 41 -55.77 11.64 14.25
N ALA A 42 -55.70 11.72 12.92
CA ALA A 42 -54.62 11.07 12.20
C ALA A 42 -53.33 11.76 12.66
N VAL A 43 -52.53 11.04 13.45
CA VAL A 43 -51.17 11.46 13.75
C VAL A 43 -50.43 11.44 12.42
N ILE A 44 -50.32 12.59 11.77
CA ILE A 44 -49.36 12.79 10.68
C ILE A 44 -48.00 12.64 11.36
N LYS A 45 -47.43 11.43 11.31
CA LYS A 45 -46.02 11.26 11.64
C LYS A 45 -45.25 12.12 10.64
N PRO A 46 -44.47 13.12 11.09
CA PRO A 46 -43.49 13.74 10.20
C PRO A 46 -42.66 12.61 9.57
N ALA A 47 -42.39 12.71 8.27
CA ALA A 47 -41.43 11.80 7.65
C ALA A 47 -40.15 11.84 8.49
N ALA A 48 -39.62 10.69 8.86
CA ALA A 48 -38.36 10.63 9.60
C ALA A 48 -37.32 11.43 8.81
N PRO A 49 -36.48 12.26 9.47
CA PRO A 49 -35.48 13.01 8.76
C PRO A 49 -34.56 12.03 8.01
N GLN A 50 -34.55 12.15 6.68
CA GLN A 50 -33.75 11.32 5.80
C GLN A 50 -32.54 12.14 5.38
N ILE A 51 -31.35 11.58 5.63
CA ILE A 51 -30.13 12.13 5.05
C ILE A 51 -30.33 12.18 3.53
N ALA A 52 -30.21 13.38 2.98
CA ALA A 52 -30.41 13.64 1.57
C ALA A 52 -29.14 13.33 0.76
N ILE A 53 -27.98 13.73 1.29
CA ILE A 53 -26.70 13.54 0.60
C ILE A 53 -25.51 13.59 1.57
N VAL A 54 -24.46 12.86 1.21
CA VAL A 54 -23.14 12.91 1.86
C VAL A 54 -22.13 13.29 0.80
N ILE A 55 -21.33 14.33 1.05
CA ILE A 55 -20.30 14.81 0.12
C ILE A 55 -19.02 15.17 0.88
N PRO A 56 -17.83 14.95 0.31
CA PRO A 56 -16.62 15.57 0.82
C PRO A 56 -16.75 17.10 0.80
N SER A 57 -16.29 17.76 1.86
CA SER A 57 -16.31 19.23 1.98
C SER A 57 -15.33 19.93 1.04
N ASN A 58 -14.28 19.24 0.62
CA ASN A 58 -13.23 19.71 -0.27
C ASN A 58 -12.82 18.59 -1.23
N PRO A 59 -12.16 18.90 -2.37
CA PRO A 59 -11.59 17.88 -3.23
C PRO A 59 -10.68 16.92 -2.45
N VAL A 60 -10.87 15.62 -2.67
CA VAL A 60 -10.12 14.58 -1.98
C VAL A 60 -8.98 14.10 -2.88
N VAL A 61 -7.76 14.18 -2.37
CA VAL A 61 -6.56 13.74 -3.09
C VAL A 61 -6.32 12.25 -2.86
N VAL A 62 -6.01 11.56 -3.95
CA VAL A 62 -5.66 10.12 -4.01
C VAL A 62 -4.23 9.97 -4.55
N ALA A 63 -3.65 8.78 -4.42
CA ALA A 63 -2.32 8.52 -4.95
C ALA A 63 -2.34 8.39 -6.50
N PRO A 64 -1.19 8.61 -7.18
CA PRO A 64 -1.08 8.39 -8.62
C PRO A 64 -1.51 6.96 -9.00
N GLY A 65 -2.24 6.85 -10.12
CA GLY A 65 -2.77 5.57 -10.60
C GLY A 65 -4.06 5.12 -9.91
N GLN A 66 -4.66 5.94 -9.05
CA GLN A 66 -5.98 5.70 -8.45
C GLN A 66 -7.05 6.61 -9.09
N PRO A 67 -8.29 6.12 -9.28
CA PRO A 67 -9.40 6.95 -9.76
C PRO A 67 -9.68 8.14 -8.83
N ALA A 68 -10.07 9.27 -9.41
CA ALA A 68 -10.43 10.46 -8.64
C ALA A 68 -11.72 10.25 -7.85
N VAL A 69 -11.77 10.79 -6.62
CA VAL A 69 -12.99 10.72 -5.79
C VAL A 69 -14.12 11.45 -6.49
N GLY A 70 -15.29 10.84 -6.53
CA GLY A 70 -16.46 11.38 -7.22
C GLY A 70 -16.61 10.95 -8.68
N SER A 71 -15.62 10.25 -9.23
CA SER A 71 -15.63 9.86 -10.65
C SER A 71 -16.41 8.57 -10.92
N GLN A 72 -16.77 8.34 -12.19
CA GLN A 72 -17.45 7.11 -12.60
C GLN A 72 -16.51 5.91 -12.48
N GLU A 73 -15.22 6.08 -12.75
CA GLU A 73 -14.20 5.03 -12.66
C GLU A 73 -14.03 4.54 -11.22
N ALA A 74 -14.16 5.45 -10.25
CA ALA A 74 -14.05 5.17 -8.82
C ALA A 74 -15.26 4.41 -8.25
N ALA A 75 -16.43 4.50 -8.90
CA ALA A 75 -17.68 3.99 -8.38
C ALA A 75 -17.74 2.46 -8.34
N THR A 76 -18.46 1.93 -7.34
CA THR A 76 -18.80 0.51 -7.27
C THR A 76 -19.80 0.15 -8.39
N PRO A 77 -19.56 -0.90 -9.18
CA PRO A 77 -20.52 -1.38 -10.17
C PRO A 77 -21.83 -1.83 -9.49
N GLY A 78 -22.98 -1.38 -10.02
CA GLY A 78 -24.27 -1.93 -9.62
C GLY A 78 -24.49 -3.35 -10.15
N SER A 79 -25.65 -3.95 -9.87
CA SER A 79 -25.99 -5.33 -10.27
C SER A 79 -25.93 -5.59 -11.78
N ALA A 80 -26.07 -4.54 -12.60
CA ALA A 80 -25.94 -4.61 -14.06
C ALA A 80 -24.49 -4.38 -14.56
N GLY A 81 -23.51 -4.28 -13.66
CA GLY A 81 -22.11 -3.96 -13.97
C GLY A 81 -21.86 -2.48 -14.33
N VAL A 82 -22.91 -1.64 -14.33
CA VAL A 82 -22.80 -0.22 -14.63
C VAL A 82 -22.28 0.53 -13.41
N LYS A 83 -21.21 1.32 -13.62
CA LYS A 83 -20.70 2.27 -12.63
C LYS A 83 -21.42 3.60 -12.77
N THR A 84 -21.92 4.14 -11.66
CA THR A 84 -22.57 5.46 -11.61
C THR A 84 -21.81 6.34 -10.64
N ALA A 85 -21.33 7.49 -11.12
CA ALA A 85 -20.60 8.43 -10.28
C ALA A 85 -21.45 8.85 -9.08
N SER A 86 -20.83 8.83 -7.90
CA SER A 86 -21.42 9.32 -6.65
C SER A 86 -20.39 10.21 -5.95
N PRO A 87 -20.80 11.23 -5.17
CA PRO A 87 -19.85 12.17 -4.55
C PRO A 87 -18.80 11.52 -3.64
N THR A 88 -19.08 10.33 -3.10
CA THR A 88 -18.20 9.58 -2.21
C THR A 88 -17.45 8.44 -2.91
N ALA A 89 -17.77 8.13 -4.16
CA ALA A 89 -17.10 7.07 -4.92
C ALA A 89 -15.59 7.27 -4.89
N GLY A 90 -14.83 6.28 -4.41
CA GLY A 90 -13.37 6.29 -4.33
C GLY A 90 -12.80 6.93 -3.06
N ILE A 91 -13.64 7.43 -2.14
CA ILE A 91 -13.18 8.03 -0.88
C ILE A 91 -12.34 7.07 -0.04
N ILE A 92 -12.50 5.76 -0.25
CA ILE A 92 -11.69 4.73 0.40
C ILE A 92 -10.19 4.84 0.13
N ASN A 93 -9.82 5.42 -1.02
CA ASN A 93 -8.44 5.62 -1.44
C ASN A 93 -7.87 7.00 -1.01
N ALA A 94 -8.60 7.76 -0.18
CA ALA A 94 -8.16 9.06 0.29
C ALA A 94 -6.81 8.97 1.02
N LEU A 95 -5.90 9.89 0.69
CA LEU A 95 -4.56 9.96 1.28
C LEU A 95 -4.55 10.57 2.70
N CYS A 96 -5.52 11.44 2.96
CA CYS A 96 -5.56 12.34 4.09
C CYS A 96 -6.89 12.22 4.82
N LYS A 97 -7.01 12.91 5.97
CA LYS A 97 -8.31 13.09 6.61
C LYS A 97 -9.32 13.70 5.65
N VAL A 98 -10.55 13.21 5.68
CA VAL A 98 -11.64 13.71 4.82
C VAL A 98 -12.77 14.20 5.70
N THR A 99 -13.08 15.50 5.61
CA THR A 99 -14.26 16.07 6.24
C THR A 99 -15.46 15.87 5.32
N LEU A 100 -16.48 15.18 5.82
CA LEU A 100 -17.76 14.95 5.15
C LEU A 100 -18.78 15.99 5.58
N ASN A 101 -19.50 16.55 4.61
CA ASN A 101 -20.73 17.28 4.82
C ASN A 101 -21.91 16.30 4.68
N ILE A 102 -22.68 16.13 5.74
CA ILE A 102 -23.84 15.26 5.81
C ILE A 102 -25.08 16.16 5.86
N VAL A 103 -25.89 16.12 4.81
CA VAL A 103 -27.02 17.03 4.61
C VAL A 103 -28.34 16.31 4.80
N GLY A 104 -29.27 16.92 5.56
CA GLY A 104 -30.62 16.39 5.78
C GLY A 104 -30.75 15.46 6.99
N CYS A 105 -29.77 15.44 7.89
CA CYS A 105 -29.84 14.62 9.11
C CYS A 105 -31.05 14.94 9.99
N GLY A 106 -31.52 16.20 10.00
CA GLY A 106 -32.74 16.68 10.67
C GLY A 106 -32.75 16.51 12.20
N PHE A 107 -31.61 16.20 12.78
CA PHE A 107 -31.31 16.25 14.21
C PHE A 107 -29.81 16.44 14.42
N ASP A 108 -29.43 16.66 15.67
CA ASP A 108 -28.05 16.97 16.09
C ASP A 108 -27.38 15.70 16.63
N PRO A 109 -26.66 14.91 15.80
CA PRO A 109 -26.00 13.68 16.26
C PRO A 109 -24.78 13.97 17.13
N ASP A 110 -24.49 13.07 18.08
CA ASP A 110 -23.24 13.06 18.85
C ASP A 110 -22.21 12.09 18.25
N THR A 111 -22.67 11.13 17.45
CA THR A 111 -21.87 10.03 16.95
C THR A 111 -22.18 9.80 15.48
N VAL A 112 -21.12 9.62 14.70
CA VAL A 112 -21.21 9.23 13.28
C VAL A 112 -20.31 8.03 13.06
N THR A 113 -20.87 6.95 12.54
CA THR A 113 -20.14 5.71 12.21
C THR A 113 -20.32 5.34 10.75
N LEU A 114 -19.31 4.71 10.18
CA LEU A 114 -19.32 4.16 8.84
C LEU A 114 -19.04 2.67 8.90
N SER A 115 -20.00 1.87 8.44
CA SER A 115 -19.92 0.42 8.44
C SER A 115 -19.62 -0.09 7.03
N CYS A 116 -18.47 -0.73 6.86
CA CYS A 116 -18.13 -1.43 5.62
C CYS A 116 -18.73 -2.83 5.65
N ASP A 117 -19.38 -3.22 4.57
CA ASP A 117 -19.93 -4.56 4.32
C ASP A 117 -19.40 -4.98 2.94
N THR A 118 -18.32 -5.74 2.94
CA THR A 118 -17.53 -6.07 1.75
C THR A 118 -17.99 -7.34 1.06
N ASN A 119 -18.71 -8.22 1.77
CA ASN A 119 -19.28 -9.43 1.20
C ASN A 119 -20.80 -9.28 0.92
N SER A 120 -21.39 -8.14 1.28
CA SER A 120 -22.81 -7.83 1.11
C SER A 120 -23.74 -8.84 1.81
N ASP A 121 -23.28 -9.46 2.90
CA ASP A 121 -24.09 -10.37 3.71
C ASP A 121 -25.00 -9.63 4.70
N GLY A 122 -24.89 -8.30 4.77
CA GLY A 122 -25.66 -7.43 5.65
C GLY A 122 -25.04 -7.25 7.03
N LEU A 123 -23.88 -7.85 7.31
CA LEU A 123 -23.10 -7.66 8.53
C LEU A 123 -21.88 -6.76 8.25
N PRO A 124 -21.62 -5.75 9.10
CA PRO A 124 -20.42 -4.95 8.96
C PRO A 124 -19.14 -5.75 9.24
N ASP A 125 -18.25 -5.85 8.25
CA ASP A 125 -16.88 -6.37 8.40
C ASP A 125 -16.00 -5.42 9.24
N SER A 126 -16.32 -4.14 9.21
CA SER A 126 -15.65 -3.12 10.02
C SER A 126 -16.56 -1.93 10.25
N THR A 127 -16.38 -1.28 11.39
CA THR A 127 -17.05 -0.02 11.72
C THR A 127 -16.02 1.03 12.09
N ILE A 128 -16.07 2.15 11.40
CA ILE A 128 -15.17 3.29 11.54
C ILE A 128 -15.95 4.40 12.24
N LYS A 129 -15.46 4.88 13.38
CA LYS A 129 -16.04 6.06 14.04
C LYS A 129 -15.41 7.32 13.45
N LEU A 130 -16.26 8.22 12.94
CA LEU A 130 -15.82 9.53 12.49
C LEU A 130 -15.60 10.44 13.70
N GLN A 131 -14.64 11.36 13.58
CA GLN A 131 -14.25 12.31 14.62
C GLN A 131 -14.78 13.72 14.30
N ASP A 132 -14.57 14.65 15.23
CA ASP A 132 -14.91 16.07 15.09
C ASP A 132 -16.34 16.32 14.58
N VAL A 133 -17.30 15.55 15.11
CA VAL A 133 -18.72 15.67 14.75
C VAL A 133 -19.21 17.06 15.17
N THR A 134 -19.45 17.90 14.18
CA THR A 134 -19.80 19.31 14.36
C THR A 134 -21.14 19.57 13.70
N VAL A 135 -22.12 20.00 14.49
CA VAL A 135 -23.42 20.44 13.98
C VAL A 135 -23.29 21.88 13.50
N VAL A 136 -23.25 22.08 12.19
CA VAL A 136 -23.17 23.42 11.59
C VAL A 136 -24.56 24.06 11.53
N SER A 137 -25.58 23.25 11.24
CA SER A 137 -27.00 23.58 11.38
C SER A 137 -27.81 22.30 11.54
N HIS A 138 -29.10 22.39 11.88
CA HIS A 138 -30.00 21.23 11.97
C HIS A 138 -30.09 20.37 10.69
N ASN A 139 -29.67 20.91 9.54
CA ASN A 139 -29.65 20.19 8.27
C ASN A 139 -28.23 19.90 7.75
N LEU A 140 -27.17 20.31 8.44
CA LEU A 140 -25.79 20.12 8.03
C LEU A 140 -24.93 19.72 9.23
N VAL A 141 -24.41 18.50 9.17
CA VAL A 141 -23.43 17.98 10.10
C VAL A 141 -22.12 17.77 9.37
N GLN A 142 -21.02 18.16 10.00
CA GLN A 142 -19.68 17.83 9.56
C GLN A 142 -19.12 16.72 10.43
N ALA A 143 -18.48 15.73 9.80
CA ALA A 143 -17.78 14.67 10.50
C ALA A 143 -16.52 14.29 9.72
N VAL A 144 -15.46 13.89 10.43
CA VAL A 144 -14.13 13.70 9.84
C VAL A 144 -13.76 12.22 9.84
N LEU A 145 -13.47 11.69 8.66
CA LEU A 145 -12.75 10.43 8.50
C LEU A 145 -11.28 10.68 8.79
N VAL A 146 -10.82 10.21 9.96
CA VAL A 146 -9.43 10.37 10.40
C VAL A 146 -8.64 9.09 10.12
N PRO A 147 -7.40 9.18 9.60
CA PRO A 147 -6.58 8.01 9.41
C PRO A 147 -6.33 7.22 10.71
N VAL A 148 -6.29 5.90 10.60
CA VAL A 148 -6.04 5.02 11.75
C VAL A 148 -4.53 4.99 12.02
N SER A 149 -4.04 5.97 12.79
CA SER A 149 -2.60 6.29 12.94
C SER A 149 -1.73 5.12 13.42
N ASP A 150 -2.29 4.20 14.20
CA ASP A 150 -1.48 3.22 14.94
C ASP A 150 -1.18 1.96 14.11
N GLN A 151 -1.90 1.74 13.00
CA GLN A 151 -1.75 0.55 12.16
C GLN A 151 -1.77 0.86 10.65
N LEU A 152 -2.46 1.93 10.24
CA LEU A 152 -2.68 2.29 8.83
C LEU A 152 -2.57 3.81 8.59
N PRO A 153 -1.39 4.41 8.79
CA PRO A 153 -1.21 5.83 8.54
C PRO A 153 -1.50 6.16 7.06
N GLY A 154 -2.49 7.05 6.88
CA GLY A 154 -2.86 7.62 5.59
C GLY A 154 -4.09 6.99 4.97
N THR A 155 -4.88 6.24 5.74
CA THR A 155 -6.26 5.88 5.39
C THR A 155 -7.11 5.76 6.64
N ALA A 156 -8.38 6.17 6.57
CA ALA A 156 -9.37 5.93 7.62
C ALA A 156 -9.95 4.50 7.59
N PHE A 157 -9.55 3.69 6.60
CA PHE A 157 -10.18 2.42 6.27
C PHE A 157 -9.32 1.23 6.67
N PRO A 158 -9.78 0.38 7.62
CA PRO A 158 -9.12 -0.87 7.99
C PRO A 158 -8.88 -1.78 6.79
N LEU A 159 -7.89 -2.67 6.85
CA LEU A 159 -7.57 -3.59 5.75
C LEU A 159 -8.73 -4.53 5.39
N SER A 160 -9.66 -4.78 6.31
CA SER A 160 -10.88 -5.55 6.03
C SER A 160 -11.88 -4.79 5.17
N CYS A 161 -11.80 -3.46 5.07
CA CYS A 161 -12.68 -2.65 4.23
C CYS A 161 -12.08 -2.50 2.82
N CYS A 162 -12.52 -3.30 1.85
CA CYS A 162 -12.01 -3.28 0.48
C CYS A 162 -12.86 -2.48 -0.53
N GLY A 163 -13.88 -1.78 -0.03
CA GLY A 163 -14.75 -0.92 -0.82
C GLY A 163 -16.18 -1.45 -0.88
N GLY A 164 -16.94 -0.97 -1.87
CA GLY A 164 -18.35 -1.29 -2.02
C GLY A 164 -19.27 -0.24 -1.39
N ILE A 165 -20.51 -0.66 -1.15
CA ILE A 165 -21.53 0.20 -0.56
C ILE A 165 -21.48 0.08 0.96
N ALA A 166 -21.16 1.17 1.63
CA ALA A 166 -21.13 1.25 3.08
C ALA A 166 -22.39 1.88 3.64
N THR A 167 -22.61 1.71 4.94
CA THR A 167 -23.70 2.35 5.68
C THR A 167 -23.13 3.41 6.61
N LEU A 168 -23.47 4.68 6.36
CA LEU A 168 -23.19 5.76 7.28
C LEU A 168 -24.36 5.88 8.26
N THR A 169 -24.09 5.81 9.57
CA THR A 169 -25.09 5.92 10.63
C THR A 169 -24.79 7.10 11.52
N LEU A 170 -25.79 7.92 11.74
CA LEU A 170 -25.77 9.05 12.68
C LEU A 170 -26.62 8.64 13.87
N SER A 171 -26.13 8.89 15.08
CA SER A 171 -26.87 8.60 16.30
C SER A 171 -26.73 9.71 17.32
N ARG A 172 -27.73 9.80 18.20
CA ARG A 172 -27.71 10.54 19.46
C ARG A 172 -28.40 9.70 20.52
N THR A 173 -27.81 9.61 21.70
CA THR A 173 -28.47 8.99 22.85
C THR A 173 -29.05 10.06 23.77
N PHE A 174 -30.36 9.97 24.03
CA PHE A 174 -31.04 10.76 25.05
C PHE A 174 -30.98 9.99 26.36
N ASN A 175 -30.48 10.64 27.40
CA ASN A 175 -30.42 10.09 28.74
C ASN A 175 -31.63 10.55 29.56
N ALA A 176 -31.84 9.91 30.72
CA ALA A 176 -32.92 10.28 31.63
C ALA A 176 -32.79 11.72 32.18
N ALA A 177 -31.59 12.31 32.11
CA ALA A 177 -31.31 13.67 32.56
C ALA A 177 -31.63 14.75 31.51
N ASP A 178 -31.96 14.39 30.26
CA ASP A 178 -32.17 15.33 29.16
C ASP A 178 -33.62 15.85 29.06
N ASP A 179 -34.34 15.97 30.19
CA ASP A 179 -35.76 16.33 30.26
C ASP A 179 -36.66 15.50 29.32
N ASN A 180 -36.35 14.20 29.23
CA ASN A 180 -36.98 13.28 28.30
C ASN A 180 -38.03 12.40 29.00
N ILE A 181 -39.31 12.66 28.71
CA ILE A 181 -40.46 11.91 29.25
C ILE A 181 -40.51 10.44 28.82
N PHE A 182 -39.79 10.05 27.77
CA PHE A 182 -39.79 8.69 27.23
C PHE A 182 -38.75 7.77 27.87
N GLY A 183 -37.92 8.28 28.79
CA GLY A 183 -36.77 7.55 29.31
C GLY A 183 -35.65 7.39 28.27
N PRO A 184 -34.52 6.74 28.61
CA PRO A 184 -33.37 6.68 27.71
C PRO A 184 -33.70 6.00 26.38
N PHE A 185 -33.39 6.68 25.27
CA PHE A 185 -33.53 6.11 23.94
C PHE A 185 -32.43 6.63 23.01
N THR A 186 -32.15 5.88 21.95
CA THR A 186 -31.21 6.29 20.91
C THR A 186 -31.96 6.63 19.64
N GLN A 187 -31.78 7.85 19.16
CA GLN A 187 -32.23 8.26 17.84
C GLN A 187 -31.15 7.91 16.82
N THR A 188 -31.52 7.22 15.74
CA THR A 188 -30.60 6.87 14.66
C THR A 188 -31.18 7.21 13.30
N THR A 189 -30.31 7.56 12.36
CA THR A 189 -30.63 7.60 10.93
C THR A 189 -29.44 7.07 10.14
N SER A 190 -29.68 6.41 9.02
CA SER A 190 -28.64 5.78 8.22
C SER A 190 -28.85 6.05 6.74
N ILE A 191 -27.75 6.12 6.00
CA ILE A 191 -27.73 6.24 4.54
C ILE A 191 -26.67 5.32 3.96
N LYS A 192 -26.93 4.79 2.76
CA LYS A 192 -25.91 4.07 1.99
C LYS A 192 -25.03 5.08 1.26
N ILE A 193 -23.73 4.93 1.39
CA ILE A 193 -22.74 5.69 0.60
C ILE A 193 -21.89 4.71 -0.20
N ASP A 194 -21.53 5.10 -1.40
CA ASP A 194 -20.60 4.35 -2.22
C ASP A 194 -19.18 4.75 -1.83
N LEU A 195 -18.40 3.81 -1.29
CA LEU A 195 -16.99 4.04 -0.95
C LEU A 195 -16.10 3.99 -2.19
N GLY A 196 -16.63 3.48 -3.30
CA GLY A 196 -15.89 3.02 -4.45
C GLY A 196 -15.15 1.72 -4.16
N LEU A 197 -14.24 1.39 -5.08
CA LEU A 197 -13.40 0.21 -4.95
C LEU A 197 -11.99 0.60 -4.50
N ARG A 198 -11.41 -0.20 -3.58
CA ARG A 198 -10.06 0.07 -3.08
C ARG A 198 -8.99 -0.44 -4.03
N ALA A 199 -7.95 0.34 -4.22
CA ALA A 199 -6.72 -0.13 -4.85
C ALA A 199 -6.09 -1.26 -3.99
N PRO A 200 -5.37 -2.21 -4.59
CA PRO A 200 -4.66 -3.24 -3.84
C PRO A 200 -3.74 -2.62 -2.78
N VAL A 201 -3.66 -3.23 -1.61
CA VAL A 201 -2.79 -2.74 -0.52
C VAL A 201 -1.62 -3.69 -0.39
N VAL A 202 -0.41 -3.19 -0.59
CA VAL A 202 0.81 -3.96 -0.35
C VAL A 202 1.31 -3.62 1.04
N VAL A 203 1.52 -4.61 1.90
CA VAL A 203 1.98 -4.43 3.29
C VAL A 203 3.47 -4.68 3.42
N SER A 204 3.96 -5.75 2.81
CA SER A 204 5.38 -6.12 2.81
C SER A 204 5.70 -6.98 1.59
N ALA A 205 6.98 -7.32 1.42
CA ALA A 205 7.45 -8.27 0.43
C ALA A 205 8.60 -9.09 1.03
N SER A 206 8.59 -10.41 0.80
CA SER A 206 9.58 -11.35 1.32
C SER A 206 10.00 -12.35 0.24
N PRO A 207 11.30 -12.67 0.11
CA PRO A 207 12.41 -12.09 0.87
C PRO A 207 12.61 -10.62 0.48
N ALA A 208 13.06 -9.78 1.42
CA ALA A 208 13.35 -8.36 1.15
C ALA A 208 14.64 -8.15 0.32
N ALA A 209 15.35 -9.23 0.02
CA ALA A 209 16.52 -9.21 -0.86
C ALA A 209 16.79 -10.59 -1.48
N GLY A 210 17.32 -10.61 -2.70
CA GLY A 210 17.62 -11.85 -3.42
C GLY A 210 18.74 -11.69 -4.45
N ASP A 211 19.18 -12.82 -5.02
CA ASP A 211 20.17 -12.83 -6.11
C ASP A 211 19.51 -12.43 -7.43
N CYS A 212 19.82 -11.23 -7.93
CA CYS A 212 19.18 -10.71 -9.13
C CYS A 212 19.73 -11.30 -10.43
N SER A 213 20.70 -12.22 -10.39
CA SER A 213 21.09 -13.02 -11.56
C SER A 213 20.11 -14.16 -11.85
N LEU A 214 19.23 -14.50 -10.90
CA LEU A 214 18.23 -15.53 -11.02
C LEU A 214 16.81 -14.96 -10.85
N PRO A 215 15.79 -15.59 -11.47
CA PRO A 215 14.41 -15.31 -11.10
C PRO A 215 14.17 -15.55 -9.61
N GLN A 216 13.44 -14.64 -8.96
CA GLN A 216 13.14 -14.67 -7.53
C GLN A 216 11.64 -14.66 -7.30
N ASP A 217 11.15 -15.57 -6.46
CA ASP A 217 9.77 -15.52 -5.98
C ASP A 217 9.69 -14.57 -4.79
N LEU A 218 8.71 -13.66 -4.84
CA LEU A 218 8.38 -12.73 -3.77
C LEU A 218 6.98 -13.05 -3.26
N VAL A 219 6.90 -13.36 -1.97
CA VAL A 219 5.66 -13.43 -1.21
C VAL A 219 5.31 -12.01 -0.77
N ILE A 220 4.12 -11.56 -1.17
CA ILE A 220 3.65 -10.17 -1.00
C ILE A 220 2.35 -10.22 -0.17
N PRO A 221 2.45 -10.05 1.16
CA PRO A 221 1.29 -9.84 2.02
C PRO A 221 0.65 -8.47 1.75
N GLY A 222 -0.68 -8.43 1.91
CA GLY A 222 -1.44 -7.24 1.62
C GLY A 222 -2.92 -7.36 1.97
N ALA A 223 -3.74 -6.55 1.29
CA ALA A 223 -5.18 -6.59 1.39
C ALA A 223 -5.84 -6.21 0.06
N CYS A 224 -7.10 -6.59 -0.09
CA CYS A 224 -7.95 -6.24 -1.23
C CYS A 224 -7.41 -6.74 -2.58
N PHE A 225 -6.76 -7.92 -2.56
CA PHE A 225 -6.31 -8.60 -3.77
C PHE A 225 -7.45 -9.33 -4.50
N LEU A 226 -8.55 -9.60 -3.79
CA LEU A 226 -9.81 -10.04 -4.35
C LEU A 226 -10.85 -8.93 -4.14
N GLY A 227 -11.80 -8.79 -5.07
CA GLY A 227 -12.95 -7.91 -4.89
C GLY A 227 -14.04 -8.53 -4.02
N ALA A 228 -15.06 -7.72 -3.72
CA ALA A 228 -16.30 -8.16 -3.06
C ALA A 228 -17.01 -9.29 -3.80
N ASP A 229 -16.84 -9.36 -5.12
CA ASP A 229 -17.35 -10.40 -6.03
C ASP A 229 -16.53 -11.70 -5.98
N GLY A 230 -15.47 -11.77 -5.17
CA GLY A 230 -14.53 -12.89 -5.12
C GLY A 230 -13.59 -12.98 -6.32
N LEU A 231 -13.72 -12.07 -7.30
CA LEU A 231 -12.86 -12.02 -8.48
C LEU A 231 -11.53 -11.33 -8.17
N SER A 232 -10.47 -11.71 -8.89
CA SER A 232 -9.16 -11.08 -8.74
C SER A 232 -9.27 -9.57 -8.99
N ASN A 233 -8.81 -8.79 -8.02
CA ASN A 233 -8.61 -7.36 -8.16
C ASN A 233 -7.24 -7.06 -8.80
N ILE A 234 -6.41 -8.07 -9.08
CA ILE A 234 -5.02 -7.89 -9.52
C ILE A 234 -4.88 -8.18 -11.00
N THR A 235 -4.30 -7.21 -11.72
CA THR A 235 -3.96 -7.32 -13.14
C THR A 235 -2.45 -7.38 -13.38
N SER A 236 -1.65 -6.79 -12.48
CA SER A 236 -0.20 -6.82 -12.59
C SER A 236 0.49 -6.64 -11.25
N VAL A 237 1.71 -7.17 -11.16
CA VAL A 237 2.64 -6.95 -10.05
C VAL A 237 3.94 -6.49 -10.67
N PHE A 238 4.51 -5.39 -10.17
CA PHE A 238 5.73 -4.82 -10.74
C PHE A 238 6.57 -4.11 -9.68
N ALA A 239 7.82 -3.90 -10.02
CA ALA A 239 8.83 -3.32 -9.16
C ALA A 239 9.36 -2.05 -9.82
N VAL A 240 9.39 -0.94 -9.10
CA VAL A 240 9.90 0.35 -9.59
C VAL A 240 11.17 0.69 -8.85
N ASP A 241 12.24 0.98 -9.57
CA ASP A 241 13.51 1.42 -8.98
C ASP A 241 13.34 2.74 -8.25
N ARG A 242 13.71 2.76 -6.96
CA ARG A 242 13.55 3.91 -6.09
C ARG A 242 14.36 5.13 -6.56
N ALA A 243 15.52 4.90 -7.19
CA ALA A 243 16.39 5.97 -7.68
C ALA A 243 16.04 6.40 -9.11
N ASN A 244 15.35 5.56 -9.88
CA ASN A 244 14.95 5.83 -11.25
C ASN A 244 13.54 5.30 -11.52
N PRO A 245 12.49 6.11 -11.33
CA PRO A 245 11.09 5.67 -11.52
C PRO A 245 10.75 5.17 -12.94
N ASN A 246 11.58 5.45 -13.93
CA ASN A 246 11.41 4.94 -15.31
C ASN A 246 11.90 3.49 -15.47
N ASN A 247 12.70 2.99 -14.52
CA ASN A 247 13.16 1.61 -14.51
C ASN A 247 12.14 0.73 -13.77
N VAL A 248 11.26 0.11 -14.55
CA VAL A 248 10.19 -0.76 -14.06
C VAL A 248 10.45 -2.19 -14.48
N VAL A 249 10.47 -3.11 -13.52
CA VAL A 249 10.58 -4.56 -13.74
C VAL A 249 9.21 -5.18 -13.50
N GLN A 250 8.64 -5.81 -14.53
CA GLN A 250 7.37 -6.53 -14.40
C GLN A 250 7.62 -7.92 -13.79
N ALA A 251 6.68 -8.39 -12.96
CA ALA A 251 6.66 -9.80 -12.59
C ALA A 251 6.39 -10.65 -13.83
N THR A 252 7.16 -11.72 -14.01
CA THR A 252 7.01 -12.66 -15.13
C THR A 252 5.72 -13.46 -14.99
N ARG A 253 5.34 -13.79 -13.75
CA ARG A 253 4.08 -14.42 -13.38
C ARG A 253 3.74 -14.06 -11.93
N PHE A 254 2.46 -14.13 -11.57
CA PHE A 254 2.02 -14.07 -10.18
C PHE A 254 0.79 -14.94 -9.96
N VAL A 255 0.57 -15.35 -8.72
CA VAL A 255 -0.59 -16.11 -8.27
C VAL A 255 -1.16 -15.39 -7.05
N VAL A 256 -2.46 -15.08 -7.11
CA VAL A 256 -3.21 -14.59 -5.94
C VAL A 256 -3.61 -15.81 -5.12
N LEU A 257 -2.97 -16.00 -3.97
CA LEU A 257 -3.22 -17.17 -3.11
C LEU A 257 -4.50 -17.00 -2.29
N ASN A 258 -4.78 -15.78 -1.83
CA ASN A 258 -6.03 -15.38 -1.18
C ASN A 258 -6.16 -13.84 -1.24
N SER A 259 -7.18 -13.28 -0.57
CA SER A 259 -7.44 -11.84 -0.51
C SER A 259 -6.29 -10.98 0.02
N ASN A 260 -5.33 -11.59 0.71
CA ASN A 260 -4.27 -10.92 1.47
C ASN A 260 -2.85 -11.41 1.12
N LEU A 261 -2.68 -12.31 0.15
CA LEU A 261 -1.39 -12.88 -0.19
C LEU A 261 -1.22 -13.14 -1.68
N ILE A 262 -0.11 -12.65 -2.23
CA ILE A 262 0.34 -12.91 -3.60
C ILE A 262 1.70 -13.60 -3.55
N ASP A 263 1.93 -14.52 -4.48
CA ASP A 263 3.26 -15.03 -4.82
C ASP A 263 3.60 -14.56 -6.25
N ALA A 264 4.70 -13.82 -6.41
CA ALA A 264 5.08 -13.20 -7.68
C ALA A 264 6.53 -13.50 -8.04
N LEU A 265 6.77 -14.03 -9.24
CA LEU A 265 8.09 -14.31 -9.77
C LEU A 265 8.62 -13.10 -10.55
N PHE A 266 9.75 -12.57 -10.13
CA PHE A 266 10.44 -11.46 -10.79
C PHE A 266 11.74 -11.91 -11.43
N ASN A 267 12.04 -11.38 -12.61
CA ASN A 267 13.37 -11.45 -13.20
C ASN A 267 14.02 -10.06 -13.19
N PHE A 268 14.76 -9.75 -12.12
CA PHE A 268 15.42 -8.47 -11.99
C PHE A 268 16.62 -8.31 -12.93
N SER A 269 17.27 -9.41 -13.35
CA SER A 269 18.52 -9.43 -14.12
C SER A 269 19.72 -8.77 -13.43
N GLY A 270 20.93 -9.08 -13.92
CA GLY A 270 22.18 -8.51 -13.40
C GLY A 270 22.30 -6.99 -13.55
N ALA A 271 21.62 -6.37 -14.53
CA ALA A 271 21.62 -4.92 -14.74
C ALA A 271 20.96 -4.13 -13.59
N ASN A 272 20.22 -4.83 -12.72
CA ASN A 272 19.56 -4.26 -11.56
C ASN A 272 20.25 -4.64 -10.23
N ALA A 273 21.42 -5.27 -10.28
CA ALA A 273 22.21 -5.59 -9.09
C ALA A 273 22.50 -4.34 -8.24
N GLY A 274 22.37 -4.46 -6.92
CA GLY A 274 22.62 -3.36 -5.97
C GLY A 274 21.51 -2.30 -5.89
N LYS A 275 20.46 -2.38 -6.72
CA LYS A 275 19.36 -1.43 -6.70
C LYS A 275 18.31 -1.78 -5.66
N THR A 276 17.52 -0.77 -5.33
CA THR A 276 16.38 -0.85 -4.41
C THR A 276 15.09 -0.63 -5.18
N PHE A 277 14.18 -1.57 -5.11
CA PHE A 277 12.89 -1.55 -5.77
C PHE A 277 11.75 -1.42 -4.78
N LEU A 278 10.78 -0.59 -5.12
CA LEU A 278 9.49 -0.53 -4.46
C LEU A 278 8.54 -1.50 -5.18
N ILE A 279 7.86 -2.36 -4.41
CA ILE A 279 6.92 -3.34 -4.98
C ILE A 279 5.53 -2.72 -5.07
N PHE A 280 4.90 -2.88 -6.24
CA PHE A 280 3.57 -2.40 -6.55
C PHE A 280 2.69 -3.54 -7.05
N VAL A 281 1.42 -3.47 -6.67
CA VAL A 281 0.35 -4.34 -7.15
C VAL A 281 -0.70 -3.45 -7.77
N SER A 282 -1.08 -3.70 -9.02
CA SER A 282 -2.08 -2.93 -9.74
C SER A 282 -3.25 -3.78 -10.18
N GLY A 283 -4.40 -3.12 -10.24
CA GLY A 283 -5.68 -3.73 -10.46
C GLY A 283 -6.66 -2.85 -11.23
N ARG A 284 -7.87 -3.38 -11.42
CA ARG A 284 -9.01 -2.64 -11.97
C ARG A 284 -9.37 -1.39 -11.17
N ASN A 285 -8.95 -1.33 -9.91
CA ASN A 285 -9.27 -0.27 -8.96
C ASN A 285 -8.10 0.69 -8.70
N GLY A 286 -7.05 0.57 -9.52
CA GLY A 286 -5.84 1.37 -9.44
C GLY A 286 -4.64 0.62 -8.91
N THR A 287 -3.57 1.36 -8.68
CA THR A 287 -2.29 0.83 -8.21
C THR A 287 -2.14 1.03 -6.70
N SER A 288 -1.53 0.06 -6.03
CA SER A 288 -1.15 0.15 -4.63
C SER A 288 -0.30 1.38 -4.38
N ARG A 289 -0.55 2.06 -3.27
CA ARG A 289 0.21 3.25 -2.90
C ARG A 289 1.59 2.87 -2.36
N ASN A 290 2.63 3.57 -2.79
CA ASN A 290 3.95 3.57 -2.16
C ASN A 290 4.65 4.90 -2.47
N LEU A 291 4.13 5.99 -1.88
CA LEU A 291 4.59 7.34 -2.20
C LEU A 291 5.97 7.59 -1.61
N THR A 292 6.81 8.32 -2.33
CA THR A 292 8.06 8.90 -1.84
C THR A 292 7.94 10.41 -1.59
N SER A 293 6.90 11.04 -2.14
CA SER A 293 6.53 12.44 -1.95
C SER A 293 5.01 12.59 -1.99
N LEU A 294 4.49 13.65 -1.38
CA LEU A 294 3.06 13.95 -1.42
C LEU A 294 2.61 14.37 -2.83
N PRO A 295 1.45 13.88 -3.32
CA PRO A 295 0.85 14.37 -4.56
C PRO A 295 0.45 15.85 -4.43
N ASN A 296 0.35 16.53 -5.56
CA ASN A 296 -0.12 17.91 -5.58
C ASN A 296 -1.54 18.02 -4.98
N GLY A 297 -1.76 19.02 -4.14
CA GLY A 297 -3.01 19.24 -3.42
C GLY A 297 -3.19 18.43 -2.13
N ALA A 298 -2.29 17.49 -1.81
CA ALA A 298 -2.33 16.81 -0.51
C ALA A 298 -1.91 17.74 0.62
N SER A 299 -2.64 17.70 1.73
CA SER A 299 -2.32 18.49 2.92
C SER A 299 -0.97 18.09 3.53
N THR A 300 -0.27 19.06 4.10
CA THR A 300 0.97 18.79 4.84
C THR A 300 0.71 17.83 5.99
N GLY A 301 1.59 16.83 6.17
CA GLY A 301 1.47 15.83 7.23
C GLY A 301 0.67 14.58 6.85
N CYS A 302 0.16 14.49 5.61
CA CYS A 302 -0.37 13.21 5.15
C CYS A 302 0.75 12.16 5.07
N PRO A 303 0.49 10.91 5.47
CA PRO A 303 1.52 9.88 5.48
C PRO A 303 2.08 9.57 4.09
N ILE A 304 3.39 9.26 4.07
CA ILE A 304 4.15 8.84 2.90
C ILE A 304 4.40 7.32 3.02
N GLY A 305 4.36 6.57 1.91
CA GLY A 305 4.41 5.10 1.89
C GLY A 305 3.07 4.46 1.51
N ASN A 306 2.92 3.16 1.80
CA ASN A 306 1.64 2.45 1.61
C ASN A 306 0.57 2.93 2.61
N GLU A 307 -0.57 2.25 2.66
CA GLU A 307 -1.62 2.53 3.65
C GLU A 307 -1.23 2.17 5.08
N GLN A 308 -0.12 1.44 5.27
CA GLN A 308 0.53 1.24 6.56
C GLN A 308 1.64 2.27 6.84
N GLY A 309 1.91 3.21 5.94
CA GLY A 309 3.07 4.11 6.01
C GLY A 309 4.42 3.39 5.95
N ILE A 310 4.41 2.11 5.59
CA ILE A 310 5.61 1.30 5.40
C ILE A 310 6.01 1.40 3.93
N GLN A 311 7.28 1.65 3.68
CA GLN A 311 7.84 1.54 2.33
C GLN A 311 8.23 0.09 2.08
N VAL A 312 7.46 -0.58 1.22
CA VAL A 312 7.80 -1.94 0.81
C VAL A 312 8.98 -1.89 -0.14
N THR A 313 10.09 -2.46 0.30
CA THR A 313 11.38 -2.36 -0.37
C THR A 313 11.99 -3.74 -0.58
N PHE A 314 12.23 -4.10 -1.83
CA PHE A 314 13.06 -5.22 -2.21
C PHE A 314 14.42 -4.70 -2.68
N SER A 315 15.50 -5.38 -2.30
CA SER A 315 16.85 -5.02 -2.75
C SER A 315 17.50 -6.15 -3.53
N CYS A 316 18.19 -5.79 -4.61
CA CYS A 316 19.00 -6.73 -5.33
C CYS A 316 20.34 -6.91 -4.62
N ARG A 317 20.61 -8.12 -4.12
CA ARG A 317 21.96 -8.45 -3.68
C ARG A 317 22.81 -8.64 -4.92
N SER A 318 23.96 -7.98 -4.93
CA SER A 318 25.00 -8.42 -5.84
C SER A 318 25.50 -9.77 -5.32
N ASN A 319 25.24 -10.85 -6.06
CA ASN A 319 26.25 -11.88 -6.16
C ASN A 319 27.37 -11.30 -7.02
N THR A 320 28.12 -10.35 -6.47
CA THR A 320 29.46 -10.14 -6.97
C THR A 320 30.22 -11.32 -6.38
N PRO A 321 30.49 -12.43 -7.10
CA PRO A 321 31.68 -13.18 -6.76
C PRO A 321 32.78 -12.13 -6.69
N ALA A 322 33.59 -12.12 -5.61
CA ALA A 322 34.74 -11.21 -5.48
C ALA A 322 35.33 -11.02 -6.88
N ALA A 323 35.43 -9.75 -7.33
CA ALA A 323 35.60 -9.37 -8.73
C ALA A 323 36.31 -10.48 -9.52
N GLN A 324 35.81 -10.91 -10.67
CA GLN A 324 36.39 -12.04 -11.45
C GLN A 324 37.91 -11.90 -11.75
N ASP A 325 38.54 -10.80 -11.36
CA ASP A 325 39.98 -10.56 -11.35
C ASP A 325 40.68 -10.73 -9.98
N VAL A 326 40.00 -11.04 -8.88
CA VAL A 326 40.60 -11.44 -7.60
C VAL A 326 40.73 -12.97 -7.59
N ALA A 327 41.93 -13.46 -7.35
CA ALA A 327 42.18 -14.89 -7.25
C ALA A 327 41.43 -15.48 -6.06
N VAL A 328 40.87 -16.67 -6.24
CA VAL A 328 40.22 -17.44 -5.16
C VAL A 328 41.00 -18.73 -4.98
N ILE A 329 41.54 -18.94 -3.77
CA ILE A 329 42.17 -20.22 -3.40
C ILE A 329 41.07 -21.18 -2.95
N GLN A 330 40.97 -22.33 -3.60
CA GLN A 330 40.01 -23.39 -3.25
C GLN A 330 40.65 -24.48 -2.40
N SER A 331 41.91 -24.84 -2.70
CA SER A 331 42.66 -25.80 -1.90
C SER A 331 44.17 -25.60 -2.04
N CYS A 332 44.89 -26.06 -1.02
CA CYS A 332 46.34 -26.16 -1.03
C CYS A 332 46.73 -27.60 -0.62
N SER A 333 47.66 -28.21 -1.33
CA SER A 333 48.26 -29.50 -0.95
C SER A 333 49.78 -29.44 -1.02
N LEU A 334 50.44 -30.15 -0.12
CA LEU A 334 51.89 -30.21 -0.04
C LEU A 334 52.36 -31.61 -0.44
N ASP A 335 53.07 -31.72 -1.56
CA ASP A 335 53.61 -32.99 -2.05
C ASP A 335 55.12 -33.04 -1.85
N ARG A 336 55.65 -34.23 -1.57
CA ARG A 336 57.09 -34.52 -1.62
C ARG A 336 57.43 -35.18 -2.95
N THR A 337 58.41 -34.65 -3.65
CA THR A 337 59.00 -35.29 -4.83
C THR A 337 59.91 -36.45 -4.43
N ASP A 338 60.17 -37.38 -5.35
CA ASP A 338 61.10 -38.50 -5.15
C ASP A 338 62.53 -38.05 -4.77
N ALA A 339 62.90 -36.82 -5.14
CA ALA A 339 64.17 -36.19 -4.77
C ALA A 339 64.13 -35.50 -3.38
N GLY A 340 63.10 -35.74 -2.57
CA GLY A 340 62.93 -35.17 -1.23
C GLY A 340 62.53 -33.69 -1.20
N SER A 341 62.40 -33.02 -2.35
CA SER A 341 61.98 -31.63 -2.42
C SER A 341 60.47 -31.48 -2.24
N VAL A 342 60.05 -30.40 -1.57
CA VAL A 342 58.64 -30.08 -1.31
C VAL A 342 58.05 -29.19 -2.41
N VAL A 343 56.82 -29.49 -2.82
CA VAL A 343 56.03 -28.73 -3.81
C VAL A 343 54.68 -28.39 -3.21
N LEU A 344 54.32 -27.11 -3.21
CA LEU A 344 52.99 -26.65 -2.81
C LEU A 344 52.14 -26.51 -4.08
N ASN A 345 51.05 -27.29 -4.16
CA ASN A 345 50.03 -27.13 -5.19
C ASN A 345 48.88 -26.29 -4.63
N ILE A 346 48.48 -25.27 -5.38
CA ILE A 346 47.37 -24.38 -5.04
C ILE A 346 46.34 -24.53 -6.15
N ALA A 347 45.14 -25.01 -5.85
CA ALA A 347 44.02 -25.01 -6.77
C ALA A 347 43.13 -23.80 -6.49
N GLY A 348 42.61 -23.17 -7.55
CA GLY A 348 41.84 -21.95 -7.41
C GLY A 348 41.10 -21.54 -8.66
N LEU A 349 40.47 -20.37 -8.59
CA LEU A 349 39.76 -19.72 -9.68
C LEU A 349 40.33 -18.33 -9.94
N ASN A 350 40.14 -17.84 -11.15
CA ASN A 350 40.44 -16.46 -11.55
C ASN A 350 41.91 -16.04 -11.38
N ILE A 351 42.86 -16.97 -11.44
CA ILE A 351 44.28 -16.65 -11.26
C ILE A 351 44.83 -16.09 -12.59
N LYS A 352 45.25 -14.84 -12.60
CA LYS A 352 45.79 -14.18 -13.80
C LYS A 352 47.24 -14.60 -14.05
N PRO A 353 47.75 -14.48 -15.29
CA PRO A 353 49.20 -14.51 -15.51
C PRO A 353 49.88 -13.48 -14.59
N ASP A 354 51.08 -13.82 -14.13
CA ASP A 354 51.91 -12.98 -13.25
C ASP A 354 51.32 -12.72 -11.85
N ALA A 355 50.34 -13.51 -11.40
CA ALA A 355 49.89 -13.47 -10.02
C ALA A 355 51.02 -13.80 -9.03
N VAL A 356 51.09 -13.03 -7.93
CA VAL A 356 52.09 -13.20 -6.88
C VAL A 356 51.53 -14.09 -5.78
N VAL A 357 52.32 -15.07 -5.33
CA VAL A 357 51.99 -15.91 -4.17
C VAL A 357 52.81 -15.47 -2.98
N THR A 358 52.15 -15.21 -1.86
CA THR A 358 52.80 -14.94 -0.57
C THR A 358 52.38 -15.97 0.48
N ILE A 359 53.30 -16.34 1.36
CA ILE A 359 53.03 -17.19 2.53
C ILE A 359 53.51 -16.43 3.77
N ASN A 360 52.60 -16.13 4.71
CA ASN A 360 52.88 -15.25 5.86
C ASN A 360 53.48 -13.89 5.44
N GLY A 361 53.05 -13.35 4.30
CA GLY A 361 53.56 -12.11 3.72
C GLY A 361 54.91 -12.22 2.98
N LEU A 362 55.58 -13.38 3.03
CA LEU A 362 56.81 -13.62 2.28
C LEU A 362 56.50 -14.07 0.85
N THR A 363 57.05 -13.37 -0.14
CA THR A 363 56.82 -13.66 -1.56
C THR A 363 57.60 -14.90 -2.01
N VAL A 364 56.93 -15.80 -2.73
CA VAL A 364 57.57 -17.01 -3.27
C VAL A 364 58.08 -16.77 -4.69
N LYS A 365 59.35 -17.14 -4.93
CA LYS A 365 60.06 -16.80 -6.17
C LYS A 365 59.81 -17.74 -7.34
N LYS A 366 59.42 -19.00 -7.10
CA LYS A 366 59.20 -19.99 -8.17
C LYS A 366 57.75 -20.46 -8.18
N VAL A 367 56.93 -19.77 -8.94
CA VAL A 367 55.52 -20.10 -9.19
C VAL A 367 55.39 -20.59 -10.63
N LYS A 368 54.78 -21.77 -10.82
CA LYS A 368 54.42 -22.29 -12.15
C LYS A 368 52.91 -22.27 -12.29
N PHE A 369 52.43 -21.56 -13.30
CA PHE A 369 51.01 -21.49 -13.65
C PHE A 369 50.60 -22.75 -14.43
N LYS A 370 49.49 -23.37 -14.04
CA LYS A 370 49.02 -24.67 -14.55
C LYS A 370 47.51 -24.62 -14.81
N GLN A 371 47.04 -25.51 -15.69
CA GLN A 371 45.62 -25.60 -16.08
C GLN A 371 45.06 -24.25 -16.57
N LEU A 372 45.61 -23.76 -17.68
CA LEU A 372 45.10 -22.57 -18.35
C LEU A 372 43.68 -22.84 -18.87
N ASP A 373 42.75 -21.99 -18.46
CA ASP A 373 41.43 -21.88 -19.03
C ASP A 373 41.48 -20.84 -20.16
N ALA A 374 41.52 -21.35 -21.40
CA ALA A 374 41.63 -20.51 -22.59
C ALA A 374 40.43 -19.57 -22.79
N SER A 375 39.26 -19.89 -22.22
CA SER A 375 38.06 -19.07 -22.36
C SER A 375 38.12 -17.78 -21.53
N THR A 376 38.84 -17.81 -20.41
CA THR A 376 38.96 -16.67 -19.48
C THR A 376 40.36 -16.10 -19.38
N SER A 377 41.35 -16.73 -20.03
CA SER A 377 42.77 -16.40 -19.90
C SER A 377 43.24 -16.41 -18.43
N THR A 378 42.74 -17.37 -17.65
CA THR A 378 43.09 -17.57 -16.24
C THR A 378 43.58 -18.98 -15.97
N TYR A 379 44.26 -19.19 -14.85
CA TYR A 379 44.79 -20.49 -14.43
C TYR A 379 43.97 -21.05 -13.28
N ARG A 380 43.82 -22.38 -13.26
CA ARG A 380 43.11 -23.11 -12.19
C ARG A 380 44.03 -23.76 -11.16
N ALA A 381 45.34 -23.78 -11.44
CA ALA A 381 46.33 -24.34 -10.52
C ALA A 381 47.66 -23.58 -10.56
N LEU A 382 48.33 -23.49 -9.41
CA LEU A 382 49.71 -23.03 -9.27
C LEU A 382 50.55 -24.15 -8.63
N GLN A 383 51.78 -24.28 -9.08
CA GLN A 383 52.81 -25.08 -8.43
C GLN A 383 53.93 -24.20 -7.94
N VAL A 384 54.13 -24.19 -6.63
CA VAL A 384 55.11 -23.36 -5.95
C VAL A 384 56.26 -24.24 -5.46
N LYS A 385 57.50 -23.83 -5.74
CA LYS A 385 58.71 -24.60 -5.41
C LYS A 385 59.78 -23.73 -4.73
N GLY A 386 60.61 -24.38 -3.92
CA GLY A 386 61.84 -23.80 -3.38
C GLY A 386 61.63 -22.91 -2.15
N GLY A 387 62.34 -23.20 -1.06
CA GLY A 387 62.35 -22.38 0.16
C GLY A 387 61.05 -22.40 0.98
N LEU A 388 60.17 -23.37 0.76
CA LEU A 388 58.84 -23.42 1.38
C LEU A 388 58.90 -23.71 2.89
N CYS A 389 59.86 -24.49 3.35
CA CYS A 389 59.88 -24.99 4.73
C CYS A 389 60.15 -23.91 5.79
N GLY A 390 60.77 -22.79 5.40
CA GLY A 390 60.90 -21.62 6.29
C GLY A 390 59.64 -20.75 6.34
N MET A 391 58.64 -21.03 5.51
CA MET A 391 57.41 -20.25 5.38
C MET A 391 56.16 -21.03 5.84
N LEU A 392 56.26 -22.35 5.98
CA LEU A 392 55.18 -23.24 6.38
C LEU A 392 55.30 -23.65 7.86
N PRO A 393 54.19 -23.81 8.60
CA PRO A 393 52.81 -23.61 8.18
C PRO A 393 52.48 -22.11 8.06
N GLY A 394 51.45 -21.74 7.30
CA GLY A 394 51.19 -20.33 7.07
C GLY A 394 49.96 -19.97 6.25
N LEU A 395 49.67 -18.68 6.22
CA LEU A 395 48.60 -18.08 5.44
C LEU A 395 49.07 -17.86 4.01
N VAL A 396 48.46 -18.58 3.06
CA VAL A 396 48.70 -18.44 1.63
C VAL A 396 47.77 -17.38 1.06
N VAL A 397 48.31 -16.43 0.31
CA VAL A 397 47.55 -15.40 -0.42
C VAL A 397 48.04 -15.35 -1.86
N VAL A 398 47.11 -15.33 -2.81
CA VAL A 398 47.39 -15.13 -4.24
C VAL A 398 46.88 -13.75 -4.64
N THR A 399 47.73 -12.93 -5.25
CA THR A 399 47.42 -11.55 -5.64
C THR A 399 47.60 -11.37 -7.14
N ASN A 400 46.52 -11.08 -7.85
CA ASN A 400 46.59 -10.76 -9.27
C ASN A 400 47.11 -9.32 -9.49
N PRO A 401 47.72 -9.02 -10.66
CA PRO A 401 48.24 -7.68 -10.94
C PRO A 401 47.16 -6.58 -10.79
N GLY A 402 47.44 -5.56 -9.99
CA GLY A 402 46.54 -4.42 -9.77
C GLY A 402 45.31 -4.71 -8.91
N MET A 403 45.18 -5.91 -8.36
CA MET A 403 44.02 -6.36 -7.57
C MET A 403 44.40 -6.57 -6.10
N PRO A 404 43.44 -6.50 -5.16
CA PRO A 404 43.68 -6.94 -3.79
C PRO A 404 44.01 -8.45 -3.75
N GLY A 405 44.71 -8.87 -2.70
CA GLY A 405 45.01 -10.29 -2.47
C GLY A 405 43.76 -11.12 -2.22
N SER A 406 43.84 -12.41 -2.53
CA SER A 406 42.79 -13.39 -2.19
C SER A 406 42.50 -13.39 -0.69
N ALA A 407 41.35 -13.94 -0.30
CA ALA A 407 41.14 -14.34 1.08
C ALA A 407 42.31 -15.26 1.52
N PRO A 408 42.93 -15.04 2.69
CA PRO A 408 44.03 -15.88 3.16
C PRO A 408 43.57 -17.33 3.37
N PHE A 409 44.30 -18.28 2.79
CA PHE A 409 44.07 -19.70 2.97
C PHE A 409 45.05 -20.25 4.00
N SER A 410 44.54 -20.81 5.10
CA SER A 410 45.37 -21.39 6.15
C SER A 410 45.89 -22.76 5.72
N LEU A 411 47.22 -22.89 5.62
CA LEU A 411 47.89 -24.16 5.38
C LEU A 411 48.60 -24.61 6.65
N ALA A 412 48.02 -25.60 7.33
CA ALA A 412 48.53 -26.13 8.60
C ALA A 412 49.64 -27.18 8.45
N VAL A 413 50.03 -27.52 7.22
CA VAL A 413 50.99 -28.60 6.94
C VAL A 413 52.42 -28.08 7.09
N THR A 414 53.25 -28.82 7.82
CA THR A 414 54.69 -28.56 7.98
C THR A 414 55.52 -29.37 6.98
N CYS A 415 56.80 -29.03 6.83
CA CYS A 415 57.70 -29.78 5.96
C CYS A 415 58.26 -31.07 6.57
N ASP A 416 57.94 -31.38 7.82
CA ASP A 416 58.53 -32.48 8.59
C ASP A 416 57.84 -33.84 8.37
#